data_AF-A0A4Y8RSP0-F1
#
_entry.id   AF-A0A4Y8RSP0-F1
#
_cell.length_a   1.000
_cell.length_b   1.000
_cell.length_c   1.000
_cell.angle_alpha   90.00
_cell.angle_beta   90.00
_cell.angle_gamma   90.00
#
_symmetry.space_group_name_H-M   'P 1'
#
loop_
_entity.id
_entity.type
_entity.pdbx_description
1 polymer ?
#
loop_
_entity_poly.entity_id
_entity_poly.type
_entity_poly.pdbx_seq_one_letter_code
_entity_poly.pdbx_strand_id
1 'polypeptide(L)'
;MDDKGEHVVVMLPLPVAVERGASAAVERAERLGAALGRIKAVMQPAVLAELRRELAVQRRLCDSLEAIADALPDNLDHQHTLHVARSIGSIVRRAHAFEETTIFPLLDRSFRNRPQLAATLERLHFEHWEDESFAEELAEKLIDYVKAAAARPGPLAPRCAASVPRVGVFGTIVSGPLSISADPVAEALGYMLRGFFEGLRRHIAFEEEHLLPLLGEIG
;
A
#
# COMPACT_ATOMS: atom_id res chain seq x y z
N MET A 1 21.39 -27.27 -99.41
CA MET A 1 21.20 -28.58 -98.75
C MET A 1 21.99 -28.54 -97.47
N ASP A 2 21.26 -28.72 -96.37
CA ASP A 2 21.71 -29.22 -95.07
C ASP A 2 22.75 -28.40 -94.27
N ASP A 3 22.28 -27.68 -93.26
CA ASP A 3 22.73 -27.94 -91.88
C ASP A 3 21.71 -27.38 -90.87
N LYS A 4 21.20 -28.25 -89.98
CA LYS A 4 20.26 -27.89 -88.92
C LYS A 4 21.07 -27.52 -87.68
N GLY A 5 21.21 -26.23 -87.42
CA GLY A 5 21.74 -25.72 -86.14
C GLY A 5 20.74 -25.91 -85.01
N GLU A 6 20.84 -27.04 -84.31
CA GLU A 6 20.12 -27.33 -83.07
C GLU A 6 20.76 -26.52 -81.93
N HIS A 7 20.07 -25.46 -81.47
CA HIS A 7 20.48 -24.71 -80.29
C HIS A 7 20.25 -25.56 -79.03
N VAL A 8 21.30 -26.22 -78.56
CA VAL A 8 21.32 -26.83 -77.23
C VAL A 8 21.40 -25.73 -76.18
N VAL A 9 20.27 -25.40 -75.56
CA VAL A 9 20.22 -24.57 -74.36
C VAL A 9 20.72 -25.42 -73.19
N VAL A 10 21.96 -25.18 -72.76
CA VAL A 10 22.51 -25.80 -71.55
C VAL A 10 21.78 -25.25 -70.33
N MET A 11 20.85 -26.03 -69.80
CA MET A 11 20.14 -25.72 -68.56
C MET A 11 21.05 -26.06 -67.37
N LEU A 12 21.79 -25.07 -66.86
CA LEU A 12 22.49 -25.19 -65.58
C LEU A 12 21.45 -25.17 -64.44
N PRO A 13 21.50 -26.11 -63.47
CA PRO A 13 20.60 -26.06 -62.32
C PRO A 13 20.94 -24.87 -61.42
N LEU A 14 19.93 -24.06 -61.07
CA LEU A 14 20.03 -23.05 -60.02
C LEU A 14 20.25 -23.73 -58.67
N PRO A 15 21.13 -23.20 -57.78
CA PRO A 15 21.32 -23.77 -56.47
C PRO A 15 20.11 -23.50 -55.57
N VAL A 16 19.39 -24.55 -55.18
CA VAL A 16 18.42 -24.51 -54.08
C VAL A 16 19.20 -24.56 -52.77
N ALA A 17 19.50 -23.40 -52.21
CA ALA A 17 20.05 -23.31 -50.85
C ALA A 17 19.69 -21.97 -50.23
N VAL A 18 18.58 -21.87 -49.49
CA VAL A 18 18.38 -21.06 -48.25
C VAL A 18 17.01 -21.44 -47.64
N GLU A 19 16.93 -22.48 -46.82
CA GLU A 19 15.76 -22.68 -45.92
C GLU A 19 16.14 -23.06 -44.48
N ARG A 20 17.38 -23.50 -44.23
CA ARG A 20 17.79 -23.97 -42.89
C ARG A 20 17.94 -22.86 -41.83
N GLY A 21 18.12 -21.60 -42.24
CA GLY A 21 18.34 -20.48 -41.31
C GLY A 21 17.06 -19.95 -40.65
N ALA A 22 15.93 -19.97 -41.37
CA ALA A 22 14.65 -19.45 -40.88
C ALA A 22 14.04 -20.35 -39.79
N SER A 23 14.12 -21.67 -39.97
CA SER A 23 13.60 -22.65 -39.00
C SER A 23 14.30 -22.56 -37.63
N ALA A 24 15.63 -22.41 -37.61
CA ALA A 24 16.38 -22.27 -36.35
C ALA A 24 16.10 -20.94 -35.62
N ALA A 25 15.78 -19.87 -36.35
CA ALA A 25 15.40 -18.58 -35.77
C ALA A 25 14.00 -18.62 -35.14
N VAL A 26 13.04 -19.26 -35.82
CA VAL A 26 11.67 -19.47 -35.30
C VAL A 26 11.71 -20.33 -34.04
N GLU A 27 12.45 -21.44 -34.06
CA GLU A 27 12.58 -22.34 -32.91
C GLU A 27 13.26 -21.65 -31.70
N ARG A 28 14.18 -20.71 -31.93
CA ARG A 28 14.74 -19.85 -30.88
C ARG A 28 13.72 -18.86 -30.31
N ALA A 29 12.93 -18.23 -31.17
CA ALA A 29 11.87 -17.30 -30.75
C ALA A 29 10.80 -18.02 -29.92
N GLU A 30 10.39 -19.22 -30.32
CA GLU A 30 9.45 -20.05 -29.56
C GLU A 30 10.01 -20.48 -28.19
N ARG A 31 11.27 -20.91 -28.13
CA ARG A 31 11.94 -21.25 -26.87
C ARG A 31 12.06 -20.05 -25.94
N LEU A 32 12.36 -18.86 -26.48
CA LEU A 32 12.40 -17.61 -25.73
C LEU A 32 11.01 -17.23 -25.22
N GLY A 33 9.98 -17.34 -26.06
CA GLY A 33 8.58 -17.14 -25.68
C GLY A 33 8.13 -18.09 -24.55
N ALA A 34 8.48 -19.37 -24.65
CA ALA A 34 8.18 -20.37 -23.61
C ALA A 34 8.96 -20.10 -22.31
N ALA A 35 10.22 -19.65 -22.39
CA ALA A 35 11.00 -19.27 -21.21
C ALA A 35 10.44 -18.02 -20.53
N LEU A 36 10.06 -16.99 -21.30
CA LEU A 36 9.39 -15.79 -20.80
C LEU A 36 8.03 -16.13 -20.19
N GLY A 37 7.27 -17.04 -20.80
CA GLY A 37 6.01 -17.55 -20.25
C GLY A 37 6.19 -18.24 -18.90
N ARG A 38 7.23 -19.09 -18.75
CA ARG A 38 7.56 -19.73 -17.47
C ARG A 38 7.97 -18.72 -16.39
N ILE A 39 8.77 -17.71 -16.76
CA ILE A 39 9.17 -16.64 -15.83
C ILE A 39 7.94 -15.85 -15.37
N LYS A 40 7.05 -15.48 -16.30
CA LYS A 40 5.79 -14.78 -16.00
C LYS A 40 4.89 -15.59 -15.05
N ALA A 41 4.77 -16.89 -15.29
CA ALA A 41 3.97 -17.80 -14.47
C ALA A 41 4.49 -17.97 -13.03
N VAL A 42 5.80 -17.88 -12.80
CA VAL A 42 6.40 -17.96 -11.45
C VAL A 42 6.40 -16.60 -10.75
N MET A 43 6.64 -15.52 -11.50
CA MET A 43 6.74 -14.17 -10.94
C MET A 43 5.38 -13.68 -10.41
N GLN A 44 4.28 -14.02 -11.07
CA GLN A 44 2.96 -13.51 -10.69
C GLN A 44 2.46 -13.96 -9.31
N PRO A 45 2.48 -15.26 -8.97
CA PRO A 45 2.11 -15.71 -7.62
C PRO A 45 2.95 -15.04 -6.54
N ALA A 46 4.23 -14.76 -6.80
CA ALA A 46 5.11 -14.07 -5.86
C ALA A 46 4.72 -12.60 -5.68
N VAL A 47 4.44 -11.88 -6.78
CA VAL A 47 3.97 -10.48 -6.75
C VAL A 47 2.65 -10.37 -6.00
N LEU A 48 1.70 -11.25 -6.30
CA LEU A 48 0.39 -11.28 -5.64
C LEU A 48 0.51 -11.59 -4.14
N ALA A 49 1.41 -12.50 -3.77
CA ALA A 49 1.67 -12.82 -2.37
C ALA A 49 2.35 -11.66 -1.63
N GLU A 50 3.23 -10.90 -2.28
CA GLU A 50 3.85 -9.71 -1.69
C GLU A 50 2.84 -8.58 -1.52
N LEU A 51 1.99 -8.29 -2.52
CA LEU A 51 0.94 -7.28 -2.39
C LEU A 51 0.01 -7.59 -1.20
N ARG A 52 -0.42 -8.86 -1.06
CA ARG A 52 -1.20 -9.28 0.10
C ARG A 52 -0.47 -9.11 1.43
N ARG A 53 0.86 -9.27 1.45
CA ARG A 53 1.66 -9.01 2.66
C ARG A 53 1.67 -7.53 3.01
N GLU A 54 1.89 -6.64 2.05
CA GLU A 54 1.86 -5.19 2.28
C GLU A 54 0.50 -4.73 2.77
N LEU A 55 -0.59 -5.15 2.10
CA LEU A 55 -1.97 -4.86 2.53
C LEU A 55 -2.26 -5.33 3.96
N ALA A 56 -1.75 -6.50 4.35
CA ALA A 56 -1.92 -7.03 5.70
C ALA A 56 -1.11 -6.24 6.74
N VAL A 57 0.07 -5.72 6.36
CA VAL A 57 0.87 -4.84 7.23
C VAL A 57 0.15 -3.51 7.45
N GLN A 58 -0.36 -2.87 6.38
CA GLN A 58 -1.08 -1.60 6.51
C GLN A 58 -2.37 -1.76 7.33
N ARG A 59 -3.11 -2.88 7.21
CA ARG A 59 -4.27 -3.15 8.09
C ARG A 59 -3.91 -3.20 9.56
N ARG A 60 -2.84 -3.93 9.91
CA ARG A 60 -2.35 -3.99 11.31
C ARG A 60 -1.95 -2.61 11.82
N LEU A 61 -1.39 -1.77 10.94
CA LEU A 61 -1.12 -0.37 11.28
C LEU A 61 -2.43 0.38 11.59
N CYS A 62 -3.44 0.29 10.73
CA CYS A 62 -4.75 0.92 10.96
C CYS A 62 -5.37 0.50 12.30
N ASP A 63 -5.36 -0.81 12.60
CA ASP A 63 -5.91 -1.34 13.85
C ASP A 63 -5.15 -0.80 15.07
N SER A 64 -3.82 -0.64 14.95
CA SER A 64 -3.00 -0.06 16.02
C SER A 64 -3.28 1.44 16.21
N LEU A 65 -3.48 2.18 15.12
CA LEU A 65 -3.81 3.61 15.16
C LEU A 65 -5.20 3.87 15.73
N GLU A 66 -6.17 3.02 15.40
CA GLU A 66 -7.52 3.06 15.97
C GLU A 66 -7.49 2.79 17.48
N ALA A 67 -6.77 1.75 17.92
CA ALA A 67 -6.59 1.47 19.34
C ALA A 67 -5.94 2.64 20.10
N ILE A 68 -4.96 3.33 19.48
CA ILE A 68 -4.37 4.55 20.04
C ILE A 68 -5.42 5.68 20.10
N ALA A 69 -6.21 5.87 19.06
CA ALA A 69 -7.23 6.92 18.99
C ALA A 69 -8.36 6.73 20.02
N ASP A 70 -8.68 5.48 20.37
CA ASP A 70 -9.68 5.12 21.38
C ASP A 70 -9.12 5.18 22.81
N ALA A 71 -7.80 5.10 22.98
CA ALA A 71 -7.13 5.20 24.27
C ALA A 71 -6.85 6.64 24.75
N LEU A 72 -6.96 7.63 23.85
CA LEU A 72 -6.76 9.04 24.19
C LEU A 72 -7.89 9.59 25.08
N PRO A 73 -7.60 10.52 26.01
CA PRO A 73 -6.26 10.98 26.43
C PRO A 73 -5.64 10.14 27.56
N ASP A 74 -6.43 9.32 28.25
CA ASP A 74 -6.12 8.89 29.63
C ASP A 74 -5.42 7.51 29.73
N ASN A 75 -5.57 6.63 28.74
CA ASN A 75 -5.17 5.23 28.83
C ASN A 75 -4.13 4.83 27.78
N LEU A 76 -3.21 5.74 27.48
CA LEU A 76 -2.21 5.56 26.42
C LEU A 76 -1.02 4.72 26.89
N ASP A 77 -0.71 3.63 26.18
CA ASP A 77 0.57 2.94 26.33
C ASP A 77 1.66 3.70 25.58
N HIS A 78 2.46 4.49 26.32
CA HIS A 78 3.51 5.33 25.75
C HIS A 78 4.55 4.54 24.94
N GLN A 79 4.92 3.33 25.35
CA GLN A 79 5.94 2.54 24.66
C GLN A 79 5.39 1.99 23.34
N HIS A 80 4.18 1.44 23.38
CA HIS A 80 3.50 0.95 22.18
C HIS A 80 3.23 2.10 21.20
N THR A 81 2.71 3.24 21.66
CA THR A 81 2.45 4.41 20.80
C THR A 81 3.71 4.92 20.12
N LEU A 82 4.84 5.03 20.83
CA LEU A 82 6.11 5.44 20.22
C LEU A 82 6.63 4.44 19.20
N HIS A 83 6.41 3.14 19.43
CA HIS A 83 6.76 2.12 18.45
C HIS A 83 5.93 2.25 17.18
N VAL A 84 4.60 2.34 17.32
CA VAL A 84 3.68 2.52 16.19
C VAL A 84 4.02 3.80 15.42
N ALA A 85 4.13 4.94 16.11
CA ALA A 85 4.43 6.24 15.49
C ALA A 85 5.69 6.19 14.60
N ARG A 86 6.77 5.57 15.08
CA ARG A 86 8.02 5.44 14.31
C ARG A 86 7.90 4.51 13.10
N SER A 87 6.92 3.61 13.10
CA SER A 87 6.69 2.67 12.00
C SER A 87 5.82 3.22 10.88
N ILE A 88 4.93 4.21 11.16
CA ILE A 88 3.91 4.73 10.22
C ILE A 88 4.53 5.04 8.85
N GLY A 89 5.44 6.01 8.79
CA GLY A 89 6.03 6.45 7.52
C GLY A 89 6.78 5.34 6.78
N SER A 90 7.45 4.43 7.51
CA SER A 90 8.17 3.32 6.88
C SER A 90 7.24 2.26 6.28
N ILE A 91 6.08 2.02 6.88
CA ILE A 91 5.09 1.06 6.38
C ILE A 91 4.43 1.61 5.12
N VAL A 92 3.98 2.86 5.18
CA VAL A 92 3.30 3.55 4.06
C VAL A 92 4.22 3.63 2.86
N ARG A 93 5.45 4.16 3.03
CA ARG A 93 6.43 4.25 1.93
C ARG A 93 6.80 2.90 1.34
N ARG A 94 6.86 1.83 2.15
CA ARG A 94 7.18 0.49 1.63
C ARG A 94 6.08 -0.04 0.72
N ALA A 95 4.82 0.16 1.08
CA ALA A 95 3.68 -0.25 0.26
C ALA A 95 3.65 0.53 -1.05
N HIS A 96 3.66 1.86 -1.00
CA HIS A 96 3.67 2.72 -2.19
C HIS A 96 4.88 2.45 -3.09
N ALA A 97 6.09 2.29 -2.53
CA ALA A 97 7.27 1.97 -3.32
C ALA A 97 7.13 0.61 -4.01
N PHE A 98 6.53 -0.39 -3.36
CA PHE A 98 6.28 -1.68 -4.00
C PHE A 98 5.29 -1.52 -5.16
N GLU A 99 4.22 -0.76 -4.96
CA GLU A 99 3.24 -0.46 -6.00
C GLU A 99 3.88 0.23 -7.21
N GLU A 100 4.61 1.32 -6.97
CA GLU A 100 5.18 2.16 -8.03
C GLU A 100 6.32 1.49 -8.79
N THR A 101 7.13 0.68 -8.09
CA THR A 101 8.28 0.01 -8.73
C THR A 101 7.92 -1.33 -9.35
N THR A 102 6.85 -1.98 -8.88
CA THR A 102 6.51 -3.34 -9.28
C THR A 102 5.11 -3.44 -9.89
N ILE A 103 4.08 -3.00 -9.19
CA ILE A 103 2.67 -3.20 -9.59
C ILE A 103 2.29 -2.31 -10.76
N PHE A 104 2.48 -0.99 -10.67
CA PHE A 104 2.07 -0.04 -11.70
C PHE A 104 2.79 -0.31 -13.04
N PRO A 105 4.11 -0.56 -13.09
CA PRO A 105 4.77 -0.93 -14.34
C PRO A 105 4.28 -2.26 -14.92
N LEU A 106 3.86 -3.21 -14.08
CA LEU A 106 3.29 -4.47 -14.53
C LEU A 106 1.89 -4.27 -15.14
N LEU A 107 1.04 -3.48 -14.49
CA LEU A 107 -0.30 -3.13 -14.98
C LEU A 107 -0.22 -2.34 -16.28
N ASP A 108 0.61 -1.31 -16.33
CA ASP A 108 0.79 -0.46 -17.52
C ASP A 108 1.23 -1.29 -18.75
N ARG A 109 2.23 -2.17 -18.59
CA ARG A 109 2.69 -3.05 -19.68
C ARG A 109 1.62 -4.04 -20.14
N SER A 110 0.78 -4.53 -19.24
CA SER A 110 -0.20 -5.58 -19.54
C SER A 110 -1.49 -5.01 -20.12
N PHE A 111 -1.82 -3.75 -19.82
CA PHE A 111 -3.08 -3.11 -20.19
C PHE A 111 -2.88 -1.79 -20.96
N ARG A 112 -1.83 -1.70 -21.79
CA ARG A 112 -1.48 -0.50 -22.59
C ARG A 112 -2.62 0.14 -23.39
N ASN A 113 -3.63 -0.65 -23.76
CA ASN A 113 -4.76 -0.18 -24.55
C ASN A 113 -5.94 0.34 -23.69
N ARG A 114 -5.78 0.49 -22.36
CA ARG A 114 -6.79 1.01 -21.43
C ARG A 114 -6.36 2.38 -20.87
N PRO A 115 -6.61 3.50 -21.58
CA PRO A 115 -6.15 4.83 -21.14
C PRO A 115 -6.73 5.28 -19.80
N GLN A 116 -7.92 4.80 -19.42
CA GLN A 116 -8.52 5.09 -18.11
C GLN A 116 -7.72 4.50 -16.95
N LEU A 117 -7.10 3.33 -17.15
CA LEU A 117 -6.25 2.71 -16.13
C LEU A 117 -4.97 3.53 -15.96
N ALA A 118 -4.33 3.93 -17.04
CA ALA A 118 -3.12 4.78 -16.97
C ALA A 118 -3.37 6.07 -16.20
N ALA A 119 -4.48 6.76 -16.47
CA ALA A 119 -4.88 7.97 -15.73
C ALA A 119 -5.17 7.68 -14.24
N THR A 120 -5.71 6.50 -13.92
CA THR A 120 -5.95 6.09 -12.54
C THR A 120 -4.63 5.86 -11.79
N LEU A 121 -3.68 5.17 -12.41
CA LEU A 121 -2.35 4.91 -11.82
C LEU A 121 -1.56 6.21 -11.61
N GLU A 122 -1.63 7.14 -12.55
CA GLU A 122 -1.02 8.46 -12.41
C GLU A 122 -1.64 9.25 -11.25
N ARG A 123 -2.96 9.21 -11.08
CA ARG A 123 -3.62 9.86 -9.94
C ARG A 123 -3.20 9.24 -8.60
N LEU A 124 -3.15 7.91 -8.51
CA LEU A 124 -2.71 7.21 -7.28
C LEU A 124 -1.29 7.64 -6.88
N HIS A 125 -0.38 7.79 -7.84
CA HIS A 125 0.98 8.25 -7.56
C HIS A 125 1.02 9.63 -6.88
N PHE A 126 0.12 10.55 -7.26
CA PHE A 126 0.01 11.85 -6.58
C PHE A 126 -0.64 11.72 -5.21
N GLU A 127 -1.66 10.86 -5.06
CA GLU A 127 -2.31 10.57 -3.78
C GLU A 127 -1.30 9.99 -2.77
N HIS A 128 -0.37 9.12 -3.21
CA HIS A 128 0.69 8.57 -2.37
C HIS A 128 1.60 9.63 -1.76
N TRP A 129 1.93 10.67 -2.52
CA TRP A 129 2.76 11.76 -2.03
C TRP A 129 2.08 12.54 -0.90
N GLU A 130 0.77 12.78 -1.04
CA GLU A 130 -0.04 13.42 0.01
C GLU A 130 -0.16 12.53 1.25
N ASP A 131 -0.43 11.23 1.05
CA ASP A 131 -0.55 10.25 2.14
C ASP A 131 0.77 10.06 2.91
N GLU A 132 1.91 10.06 2.21
CA GLU A 132 3.24 10.00 2.83
C GLU A 132 3.54 11.24 3.66
N SER A 133 3.21 12.44 3.15
CA SER A 133 3.40 13.67 3.92
C SER A 133 2.52 13.68 5.17
N PHE A 134 1.28 13.20 5.07
CA PHE A 134 0.37 13.14 6.21
C PHE A 134 0.83 12.09 7.24
N ALA A 135 1.36 10.95 6.78
CA ALA A 135 1.95 9.91 7.62
C ALA A 135 3.09 10.44 8.50
N GLU A 136 3.96 11.26 7.92
CA GLU A 136 5.09 11.89 8.64
C GLU A 136 4.61 12.91 9.68
N GLU A 137 3.68 13.79 9.30
CA GLU A 137 3.09 14.74 10.25
C GLU A 137 2.42 14.02 11.42
N LEU A 138 1.61 13.00 11.15
CA LEU A 138 0.94 12.23 12.19
C LEU A 138 1.93 11.56 13.15
N ALA A 139 3.01 10.97 12.61
CA ALA A 139 4.06 10.34 13.41
C ALA A 139 4.72 11.35 14.37
N GLU A 140 5.03 12.56 13.88
CA GLU A 140 5.59 13.63 14.70
C GLU A 140 4.63 14.04 15.82
N LYS A 141 3.35 14.26 15.50
CA LYS A 141 2.34 14.66 16.50
C LYS A 141 2.15 13.60 17.59
N LEU A 142 2.16 12.32 17.23
CA LEU A 142 2.10 11.23 18.21
C LEU A 142 3.32 11.24 19.14
N ILE A 143 4.52 11.39 18.58
CA ILE A 143 5.76 11.42 19.37
C ILE A 143 5.76 12.59 20.34
N ASP A 144 5.36 13.78 19.87
CA ASP A 144 5.31 14.98 20.70
C ASP A 144 4.23 14.89 21.78
N TYR A 145 3.07 14.31 21.46
CA TYR A 145 2.02 14.06 22.45
C TYR A 145 2.51 13.15 23.58
N VAL A 146 3.17 12.02 23.25
CA VAL A 146 3.71 11.11 24.27
C VAL A 146 4.78 11.79 25.13
N LYS A 147 5.69 12.57 24.52
CA LYS A 147 6.71 13.33 25.27
C LYS A 147 6.07 14.33 26.24
N ALA A 148 5.07 15.08 25.78
CA ALA A 148 4.35 16.03 26.60
C ALA A 148 3.60 15.35 27.75
N ALA A 149 2.91 14.23 27.46
CA ALA A 149 2.19 13.45 28.45
C ALA A 149 3.12 12.89 29.54
N ALA A 150 4.30 12.38 29.17
CA ALA A 150 5.31 11.89 30.11
C ALA A 150 5.95 13.00 30.99
N ALA A 151 5.98 14.24 30.49
CA ALA A 151 6.49 15.40 31.22
C ALA A 151 5.45 16.02 32.17
N ARG A 152 4.14 15.69 32.01
CA ARG A 152 3.12 16.11 32.98
C ARG A 152 3.39 15.43 34.31
N PRO A 153 3.42 16.15 35.44
CA PRO A 153 3.46 15.51 36.74
C PRO A 153 2.24 14.59 36.83
N GLY A 154 2.48 13.31 37.14
CA GLY A 154 1.39 12.33 37.32
C GLY A 154 0.36 12.86 38.32
N PRO A 155 -0.90 12.37 38.29
CA PRO A 155 -1.88 12.80 39.27
C PRO A 155 -1.25 12.67 40.64
N LEU A 156 -1.22 13.76 41.41
CA LEU A 156 -0.92 13.67 42.84
C LEU A 156 -1.79 12.52 43.35
N ALA A 157 -1.15 11.54 44.01
CA ALA A 157 -1.83 10.44 44.69
C ALA A 157 -3.11 10.95 45.34
N PRO A 158 -4.21 10.17 45.37
CA PRO A 158 -5.49 10.63 45.91
C PRO A 158 -5.22 11.27 47.27
N ARG A 159 -5.37 12.59 47.37
CA ARG A 159 -5.36 13.26 48.66
C ARG A 159 -6.45 12.56 49.45
N CYS A 160 -6.06 11.82 50.48
CA CYS A 160 -6.95 11.12 51.39
C CYS A 160 -8.21 11.95 51.54
N ALA A 161 -9.35 11.34 51.20
CA ALA A 161 -10.64 12.00 51.13
C ALA A 161 -10.80 13.03 52.25
N ALA A 162 -10.67 14.31 51.91
CA ALA A 162 -11.31 15.32 52.71
C ALA A 162 -12.79 15.16 52.38
N SER A 163 -13.46 14.31 53.15
CA SER A 163 -14.91 14.27 53.24
C SER A 163 -15.36 15.68 53.64
N VAL A 164 -15.74 16.49 52.66
CA VAL A 164 -16.52 17.68 52.95
C VAL A 164 -17.96 17.18 53.08
N PRO A 165 -18.57 17.19 54.28
CA PRO A 165 -19.96 16.80 54.39
C PRO A 165 -20.78 17.85 53.64
N ARG A 166 -21.41 17.45 52.53
CA ARG A 166 -22.44 18.27 51.89
C ARG A 166 -23.79 17.85 52.47
N VAL A 167 -24.35 18.70 53.33
CA VAL A 167 -25.78 18.65 53.66
C VAL A 167 -26.54 19.20 52.45
N GLY A 168 -27.18 18.30 51.69
CA GLY A 168 -28.20 18.67 50.72
C GLY A 168 -29.55 18.79 51.43
N VAL A 169 -30.31 19.85 51.14
CA VAL A 169 -31.62 20.10 51.75
C VAL A 169 -32.72 19.13 51.24
N PHE A 170 -32.46 18.28 50.23
CA PHE A 170 -33.39 17.25 49.77
C PHE A 170 -32.67 16.01 49.16
N GLY A 171 -32.14 15.14 50.02
CA GLY A 171 -32.14 13.66 49.87
C GLY A 171 -31.77 12.92 48.57
N THR A 172 -31.15 13.52 47.54
CA THR A 172 -30.80 12.79 46.31
C THR A 172 -29.32 12.94 45.98
N ILE A 173 -28.57 11.83 45.98
CA ILE A 173 -27.17 11.78 45.55
C ILE A 173 -27.15 11.45 44.05
N VAL A 174 -26.78 12.42 43.20
CA VAL A 174 -26.34 12.14 41.84
C VAL A 174 -24.81 12.09 41.87
N SER A 175 -24.25 10.88 41.89
CA SER A 175 -22.82 10.65 41.77
C SER A 175 -22.47 10.46 40.30
N GLY A 176 -21.87 11.48 39.68
CA GLY A 176 -21.22 11.35 38.39
C GLY A 176 -20.58 12.69 37.99
N PRO A 177 -19.24 12.78 37.87
CA PRO A 177 -18.64 13.92 37.22
C PRO A 177 -18.87 13.81 35.70
N LEU A 178 -19.66 14.72 35.15
CA LEU A 178 -19.56 15.10 33.73
C LEU A 178 -18.24 15.87 33.57
N SER A 179 -17.11 15.17 33.45
CA SER A 179 -15.84 15.82 33.08
C SER A 179 -15.76 15.93 31.56
N ILE A 180 -16.53 16.86 30.99
CA ILE A 180 -16.20 17.44 29.68
C ILE A 180 -15.10 18.47 29.94
N SER A 181 -13.89 18.00 30.18
CA SER A 181 -12.69 18.80 29.89
C SER A 181 -11.86 17.95 28.93
N ALA A 182 -12.36 17.85 27.70
CA ALA A 182 -11.62 17.19 26.65
C ALA A 182 -10.30 17.93 26.47
N ASP A 183 -9.18 17.20 26.54
CA ASP A 183 -7.86 17.74 26.25
C ASP A 183 -7.85 18.12 24.76
N PRO A 184 -7.85 19.41 24.39
CA PRO A 184 -8.04 19.83 22.99
C PRO A 184 -6.90 19.33 22.09
N VAL A 185 -5.71 19.07 22.66
CA VAL A 185 -4.59 18.47 21.93
C VAL A 185 -4.89 17.00 21.64
N ALA A 186 -5.46 16.29 22.61
CA ALA A 186 -5.85 14.90 22.42
C ALA A 186 -7.02 14.77 21.43
N GLU A 187 -7.99 15.69 21.44
CA GLU A 187 -9.09 15.72 20.47
C GLU A 187 -8.55 15.93 19.04
N ALA A 188 -7.67 16.91 18.85
CA ALA A 188 -7.04 17.17 17.55
C ALA A 188 -6.24 15.95 17.07
N LEU A 189 -5.47 15.31 17.95
CA LEU A 189 -4.72 14.10 17.60
C LEU A 189 -5.63 12.92 17.27
N GLY A 190 -6.72 12.75 18.03
CA GLY A 190 -7.75 11.74 17.77
C GLY A 190 -8.46 11.95 16.43
N TYR A 191 -8.65 13.20 16.01
CA TYR A 191 -9.17 13.54 14.69
C TYR A 191 -8.16 13.19 13.57
N MET A 192 -6.89 13.55 13.74
CA MET A 192 -5.83 13.22 12.76
C MET A 192 -5.67 11.71 12.58
N LEU A 193 -5.65 10.95 13.68
CA LEU A 193 -5.58 9.49 13.65
C LEU A 193 -6.72 8.88 12.85
N ARG A 194 -7.96 9.29 13.14
CA ARG A 194 -9.17 8.80 12.46
C ARG A 194 -9.14 9.12 10.97
N GLY A 195 -8.83 10.37 10.62
CA GLY A 195 -8.68 10.77 9.21
C GLY A 195 -7.64 9.92 8.47
N PHE A 196 -6.50 9.66 9.10
CA PHE A 196 -5.42 8.88 8.50
C PHE A 196 -5.79 7.40 8.32
N PHE A 197 -6.21 6.69 9.38
CA PHE A 197 -6.49 5.25 9.26
C PHE A 197 -7.76 4.97 8.43
N GLU A 198 -8.75 5.87 8.41
CA GLU A 198 -9.91 5.75 7.53
C GLU A 198 -9.53 6.00 6.06
N GLY A 199 -8.65 6.96 5.80
CA GLY A 199 -8.03 7.17 4.48
C GLY A 199 -7.29 5.94 4.01
N LEU A 200 -6.38 5.42 4.84
CA LEU A 200 -5.59 4.23 4.52
C LEU A 200 -6.46 2.98 4.34
N ARG A 201 -7.53 2.80 5.12
CA ARG A 201 -8.52 1.71 4.91
C ARG A 201 -9.23 1.82 3.56
N ARG A 202 -9.59 3.03 3.12
CA ARG A 202 -10.18 3.24 1.78
C ARG A 202 -9.19 2.96 0.66
N HIS A 203 -7.94 3.35 0.84
CA HIS A 203 -6.85 3.04 -0.09
C HIS A 203 -6.66 1.52 -0.23
N ILE A 204 -6.51 0.82 0.90
CA ILE A 204 -6.43 -0.64 0.98
C ILE A 204 -7.61 -1.33 0.28
N ALA A 205 -8.84 -0.86 0.52
CA ALA A 205 -10.03 -1.42 -0.11
C ALA A 205 -10.00 -1.23 -1.63
N PHE A 206 -9.59 -0.05 -2.11
CA PHE A 206 -9.41 0.20 -3.53
C PHE A 206 -8.40 -0.78 -4.15
N GLU A 207 -7.26 -1.01 -3.52
CA GLU A 207 -6.24 -1.94 -4.02
C GLU A 207 -6.78 -3.38 -4.10
N GLU A 208 -7.54 -3.82 -3.10
CA GLU A 208 -8.15 -5.15 -3.10
C GLU A 208 -9.24 -5.32 -4.16
N GLU A 209 -10.06 -4.29 -4.35
CA GLU A 209 -11.23 -4.35 -5.23
C GLU A 209 -10.85 -4.10 -6.69
N HIS A 210 -9.74 -3.40 -6.96
CA HIS A 210 -9.37 -2.98 -8.30
C HIS A 210 -8.00 -3.47 -8.76
N LEU A 211 -6.95 -3.41 -7.93
CA LEU A 211 -5.61 -3.81 -8.36
C LEU A 211 -5.44 -5.34 -8.31
N LEU A 212 -5.89 -6.01 -7.25
CA LEU A 212 -5.79 -7.47 -7.13
C LEU A 212 -6.49 -8.22 -8.30
N PRO A 213 -7.72 -7.87 -8.71
CA PRO A 213 -8.37 -8.53 -9.85
C PRO A 213 -7.60 -8.34 -11.16
N LEU A 214 -7.12 -7.11 -11.42
CA LEU A 214 -6.33 -6.82 -12.62
C LEU A 214 -5.03 -7.62 -12.64
N LEU A 215 -4.37 -7.79 -11.50
CA LEU A 215 -3.17 -8.65 -11.40
C LEU A 215 -3.51 -10.11 -11.68
N GLY A 216 -4.68 -10.59 -11.25
CA GLY A 216 -5.18 -11.94 -11.56
C GLY A 216 -5.46 -12.16 -13.04
N GLU A 217 -5.88 -11.13 -13.79
CA GLU A 217 -6.11 -11.20 -15.23
C GLU A 217 -4.81 -11.31 -16.06
N ILE A 218 -3.66 -10.92 -15.50
CA ILE A 218 -2.38 -10.95 -16.24
C ILE A 218 -1.88 -12.41 -16.40
N GLY A 219 -2.46 -13.37 -15.64
CA GLY A 219 -2.14 -14.80 -15.60
C GLY A 219 -2.30 -15.55 -16.91
#